data_AF-A0A920H3P4-F1
#
_entry.id   AF-A0A920H3P4-F1
#
_cell.length_a   1.000
_cell.length_b   1.000
_cell.length_c   1.000
_cell.angle_alpha   90.00
_cell.angle_beta   90.00
_cell.angle_gamma   90.00
#
_symmetry.space_group_name_H-M   'P 1'
#
loop_
_entity.id
_entity.type
_entity.pdbx_description
1 polymer ?
#
loop_
_entity_poly.entity_id
_entity_poly.type
_entity_poly.pdbx_seq_one_letter_code
_entity_poly.pdbx_strand_id
1 'polypeptide(L)'
;MTRDELQDLACLGFSADLTMQSFAIPRPIQSPSTSTRSTRCRFHYDPGGVSLRPGDGIIHSWLNRMLLPDTVGTGVTPIPASRWVFHFRGLWLSGLCCATGVMPLDMPESCWCASRARCSGRDLEDLVHAIPYYAIQQGLLTVEKKARKHILRTDS
;
A
#
# COMPACT_ATOMS: atom_id res chain seq x y z
N MET A 1 15.36 -6.36 -0.43
CA MET A 1 14.40 -6.62 -1.51
C MET A 1 14.19 -5.34 -2.32
N THR A 2 13.34 -4.38 -1.94
CA THR A 2 13.19 -3.14 -2.76
C THR A 2 14.50 -2.35 -2.96
N ARG A 3 15.37 -2.34 -1.94
CA ARG A 3 16.74 -1.80 -2.06
C ARG A 3 17.54 -2.48 -3.19
N ASP A 4 17.49 -3.80 -3.23
CA ASP A 4 18.32 -4.60 -4.13
C ASP A 4 17.80 -4.44 -5.57
N GLU A 5 16.49 -4.38 -5.75
CA GLU A 5 15.87 -4.06 -7.05
C GLU A 5 16.24 -2.66 -7.56
N LEU A 6 16.32 -1.67 -6.67
CA LEU A 6 16.77 -0.32 -7.03
C LEU A 6 18.26 -0.31 -7.41
N GLN A 7 19.09 -1.15 -6.79
CA GLN A 7 20.49 -1.33 -7.17
C GLN A 7 20.62 -2.01 -8.54
N ASP A 8 19.80 -3.03 -8.81
CA ASP A 8 19.75 -3.72 -10.11
C ASP A 8 19.30 -2.77 -11.23
N LEU A 9 18.42 -1.80 -10.91
CA LEU A 9 18.00 -0.74 -11.82
C LEU A 9 19.00 0.42 -11.95
N ALA A 10 20.15 0.35 -11.27
CA ALA A 10 21.15 1.43 -11.20
C ALA A 10 20.56 2.78 -10.79
N CYS A 11 19.56 2.77 -9.89
CA CYS A 11 18.84 3.95 -9.46
C CYS A 11 19.71 4.77 -8.49
N LEU A 12 20.27 5.89 -8.97
CA LEU A 12 21.07 6.83 -8.16
C LEU A 12 20.24 7.90 -7.44
N GLY A 13 19.00 8.12 -7.89
CA GLY A 13 18.08 9.12 -7.37
C GLY A 13 16.64 8.75 -7.70
N PHE A 14 15.70 9.17 -6.86
CA PHE A 14 14.28 8.92 -7.13
C PHE A 14 13.71 9.97 -8.08
N SER A 15 12.95 9.51 -9.08
CA SER A 15 12.20 10.41 -9.97
C SER A 15 10.75 10.61 -9.50
N ALA A 16 10.27 9.79 -8.56
CA ALA A 16 8.97 9.98 -7.94
C ALA A 16 8.98 11.20 -6.99
N ASP A 17 7.93 12.00 -7.02
CA ASP A 17 7.80 13.24 -6.23
C ASP A 17 7.95 13.01 -4.71
N LEU A 18 7.49 11.86 -4.22
CA LEU A 18 7.65 11.44 -2.84
C LEU A 18 7.89 9.94 -2.75
N THR A 19 8.98 9.57 -2.08
CA THR A 19 9.23 8.19 -1.66
C THR A 19 9.39 8.16 -0.15
N MET A 20 8.74 7.20 0.52
CA MET A 20 8.81 7.08 1.98
C MET A 20 9.07 5.65 2.44
N GLN A 21 10.00 5.51 3.40
CA GLN A 21 10.31 4.25 4.08
C GLN A 21 9.93 4.33 5.56
N SER A 22 9.23 3.29 6.05
CA SER A 22 8.96 3.12 7.49
C SER A 22 9.68 1.92 8.10
N PHE A 23 9.61 1.80 9.42
CA PHE A 23 10.18 0.68 10.17
C PHE A 23 9.18 0.07 11.17
N ALA A 24 7.88 0.24 10.90
CA ALA A 24 6.79 -0.12 11.81
C ALA A 24 6.70 -1.62 12.09
N ILE A 25 7.02 -2.46 11.09
CA ILE A 25 7.00 -3.91 11.20
C ILE A 25 8.46 -4.37 11.36
N PRO A 26 8.88 -4.81 12.56
CA PRO A 26 10.15 -5.49 12.71
C PRO A 26 10.08 -6.80 11.91
N ARG A 27 11.17 -7.20 11.25
CA ARG A 27 11.28 -8.58 10.79
C ARG A 27 11.09 -9.52 11.99
N PRO A 28 10.44 -10.68 11.82
CA PRO A 28 10.51 -11.72 12.84
C PRO A 28 11.99 -12.05 13.03
N ILE A 29 12.41 -11.99 14.30
CA ILE A 29 13.67 -12.49 14.89
C ILE A 29 14.65 -13.04 13.85
N GLN A 30 15.57 -12.20 13.38
CA GLN A 30 16.89 -12.61 12.89
C GLN A 30 17.78 -11.36 12.73
N SER A 31 18.63 -11.17 13.75
CA SER A 31 19.69 -10.17 13.92
C SER A 31 19.27 -8.71 14.29
N PRO A 32 19.62 -8.23 15.51
CA PRO A 32 19.45 -6.85 15.96
C PRO A 32 20.62 -5.98 15.48
N SER A 33 21.05 -6.13 14.22
CA SER A 33 22.19 -5.34 13.74
C SER A 33 21.73 -3.90 13.47
N THR A 34 22.10 -2.99 14.36
CA THR A 34 21.98 -1.53 14.19
C THR A 34 22.53 -1.05 12.84
N SER A 35 23.50 -1.78 12.28
CA SER A 35 24.07 -1.55 10.95
C SER A 35 23.06 -1.72 9.81
N THR A 36 22.18 -2.72 9.84
CA THR A 36 21.16 -2.91 8.78
C THR A 36 20.13 -1.78 8.76
N ARG A 37 19.88 -1.16 9.93
CA ARG A 37 18.92 -0.07 10.08
C ARG A 37 19.52 1.26 9.63
N SER A 38 20.75 1.57 10.07
CA SER A 38 21.45 2.79 9.63
C SER A 38 21.74 2.78 8.13
N THR A 39 22.11 1.63 7.56
CA THR A 39 22.31 1.48 6.11
C THR A 39 21.01 1.61 5.32
N ARG A 40 19.87 1.16 5.85
CA ARG A 40 18.57 1.32 5.17
C ARG A 40 18.04 2.75 5.24
N CYS A 41 18.23 3.45 6.36
CA CYS A 41 17.93 4.88 6.45
C CYS A 41 18.77 5.68 5.46
N ARG A 42 20.09 5.45 5.41
CA ARG A 42 20.99 6.11 4.45
C ARG A 42 20.58 5.86 3.00
N PHE A 43 20.30 4.61 2.64
CA PHE A 43 19.90 4.25 1.28
C PHE A 43 18.67 5.01 0.77
N HIS A 44 17.74 5.40 1.65
CA HIS A 44 16.55 6.15 1.26
C HIS A 44 16.75 7.68 1.33
N TYR A 45 17.66 8.14 2.19
CA TYR A 45 17.96 9.56 2.38
C TYR A 45 18.84 10.12 1.25
N ASP A 46 19.89 9.39 0.87
CA ASP A 46 20.86 9.81 -0.16
C ASP A 46 20.22 10.10 -1.54
N PRO A 47 19.22 9.34 -2.03
CA PRO A 47 18.49 9.65 -3.26
C PRO A 47 17.31 10.63 -3.09
N GLY A 48 17.16 11.28 -1.93
CA GLY A 48 16.13 12.32 -1.68
C GLY A 48 14.80 11.85 -1.11
N GLY A 49 14.73 10.63 -0.56
CA GLY A 49 13.51 10.08 0.03
C GLY A 49 13.33 10.37 1.53
N VAL A 50 12.10 10.23 2.01
CA VAL A 50 11.75 10.41 3.43
C VAL A 50 11.89 9.09 4.19
N SER A 51 12.69 9.08 5.26
CA SER A 51 12.86 7.90 6.12
C SER A 51 12.33 8.18 7.53
N LEU A 52 11.30 7.44 7.95
CA LEU A 52 10.79 7.53 9.32
C LEU A 52 11.80 6.96 10.30
N ARG A 53 11.76 7.41 11.55
CA ARG A 53 12.54 6.82 12.62
C ARG A 53 11.78 5.64 13.20
N PRO A 54 12.47 4.60 13.66
CA PRO A 54 11.74 3.49 14.24
C PRO A 54 11.27 3.84 15.64
N GLY A 55 10.01 3.53 15.91
CA GLY A 55 9.24 4.12 17.00
C GLY A 55 8.20 5.13 16.51
N ASP A 56 8.34 5.68 15.30
CA ASP A 56 7.37 6.64 14.73
C ASP A 56 6.01 5.98 14.38
N GLY A 57 5.95 4.65 14.35
CA GLY A 57 4.71 3.89 14.15
C GLY A 57 4.43 3.55 12.69
N ILE A 58 3.15 3.29 12.39
CA ILE A 58 2.68 2.69 11.13
C ILE A 58 2.81 3.67 9.96
N ILE A 59 3.30 3.17 8.82
CA ILE A 59 3.58 3.99 7.61
C ILE A 59 2.38 4.81 7.14
N HIS A 60 1.19 4.21 7.13
CA HIS A 60 -0.04 4.84 6.65
C HIS A 60 -0.45 6.05 7.46
N SER A 61 -0.12 6.08 8.76
CA SER A 61 -0.36 7.24 9.60
C SER A 61 0.43 8.47 9.10
N TRP A 62 1.67 8.27 8.66
CA TRP A 62 2.52 9.35 8.15
C TRP A 62 2.22 9.64 6.68
N LEU A 63 2.12 8.60 5.86
CA LEU A 63 1.91 8.73 4.42
C LEU A 63 0.64 9.55 4.15
N ASN A 64 -0.49 9.20 4.78
CA ASN A 64 -1.77 9.87 4.57
C ASN A 64 -1.78 11.37 4.92
N ARG A 65 -0.75 11.89 5.60
CA ARG A 65 -0.58 13.32 5.90
C ARG A 65 0.23 14.08 4.85
N MET A 66 0.93 13.36 3.96
CA MET A 66 1.80 13.92 2.92
C MET A 66 1.23 13.73 1.51
N LEU A 67 0.05 13.11 1.37
CA LEU A 67 -0.58 12.89 0.07
C LEU A 67 -1.34 14.14 -0.37
N LEU A 68 -1.16 14.49 -1.66
CA LEU A 68 -1.95 15.51 -2.33
C LEU A 68 -3.24 14.87 -2.88
N PRO A 69 -4.40 15.55 -2.76
CA PRO A 69 -5.64 15.10 -3.41
C PRO A 69 -5.43 14.90 -4.92
N ASP A 70 -6.18 13.96 -5.49
CA ASP A 70 -6.18 13.66 -6.93
C ASP A 70 -4.82 13.24 -7.52
N THR A 71 -3.92 12.72 -6.68
CA THR A 71 -2.67 12.09 -7.11
C THR A 71 -2.72 10.56 -7.03
N VAL A 72 -1.87 9.90 -7.81
CA VAL A 72 -1.74 8.43 -7.84
C VAL A 72 -0.44 7.99 -7.21
N GLY A 73 -0.48 6.87 -6.48
CA GLY A 73 0.69 6.32 -5.83
C GLY A 73 0.76 4.79 -5.90
N THR A 74 1.92 4.26 -5.52
CA THR A 74 2.10 2.82 -5.29
C THR A 74 2.91 2.59 -4.03
N GLY A 75 2.83 1.40 -3.46
CA GLY A 75 3.63 1.02 -2.32
C GLY A 75 3.58 -0.48 -2.06
N VAL A 76 4.48 -0.94 -1.20
CA VAL A 76 4.52 -2.33 -0.75
C VAL A 76 4.11 -2.38 0.71
N THR A 77 2.87 -2.82 0.96
CA THR A 77 2.33 -3.00 2.31
C THR A 77 1.26 -4.09 2.27
N PRO A 78 1.16 -4.94 3.32
CA PRO A 78 0.12 -5.95 3.40
C PRO A 78 -1.28 -5.37 3.66
N ILE A 79 -1.38 -4.12 4.10
CA ILE A 79 -2.65 -3.45 4.40
C ILE A 79 -2.91 -2.35 3.36
N PRO A 80 -4.07 -2.35 2.67
CA PRO A 80 -4.48 -1.28 1.77
C PRO A 80 -5.04 -0.12 2.60
N ALA A 81 -4.28 0.95 2.79
CA ALA A 81 -4.73 2.05 3.67
C ALA A 81 -4.20 3.42 3.27
N SER A 82 -4.17 3.71 1.97
CA SER A 82 -4.17 5.09 1.52
C SER A 82 -5.61 5.58 1.35
N ARG A 83 -5.85 6.84 1.72
CA ARG A 83 -7.13 7.52 1.46
C ARG A 83 -7.40 7.80 -0.03
N TRP A 84 -6.41 7.53 -0.90
CA TRP A 84 -6.38 7.87 -2.33
C TRP A 84 -6.02 6.66 -3.19
N VAL A 85 -6.08 6.83 -4.52
CA VAL A 85 -5.81 5.79 -5.53
C VAL A 85 -4.37 5.27 -5.40
N PHE A 86 -4.20 4.17 -4.67
CA PHE A 86 -2.95 3.42 -4.61
C PHE A 86 -3.14 2.06 -5.25
N HIS A 87 -2.25 1.75 -6.19
CA HIS A 87 -2.18 0.42 -6.77
C HIS A 87 -1.05 -0.35 -6.08
N PHE A 88 -1.38 -1.49 -5.46
CA PHE A 88 -0.40 -2.37 -4.85
C PHE A 88 0.13 -3.33 -5.90
N ARG A 89 1.42 -3.27 -6.16
CA ARG A 89 2.09 -4.19 -7.08
C ARG A 89 3.32 -4.79 -6.42
N GLY A 90 3.84 -5.86 -7.01
CA GLY A 90 5.02 -6.56 -6.51
C GLY A 90 6.21 -5.62 -6.31
N LEU A 91 7.15 -6.04 -5.45
CA LEU A 91 8.28 -5.21 -5.02
C LEU A 91 9.02 -4.55 -6.20
N TRP A 92 9.27 -5.32 -7.26
CA TRP A 92 9.96 -4.87 -8.46
C TRP A 92 9.31 -3.65 -9.13
N LEU A 93 7.98 -3.65 -9.20
CA LEU A 93 7.22 -2.55 -9.78
C LEU A 93 7.25 -1.30 -8.92
N SER A 94 7.26 -1.45 -7.59
CA SER A 94 7.47 -0.31 -6.71
C SER A 94 8.88 0.25 -6.84
N GLY A 95 9.91 -0.58 -7.00
CA GLY A 95 11.28 -0.14 -7.30
C GLY A 95 11.35 0.64 -8.62
N LEU A 96 10.73 0.12 -9.69
CA LEU A 96 10.65 0.79 -10.98
C LEU A 96 9.93 2.16 -10.89
N CYS A 97 8.82 2.24 -10.15
CA CYS A 97 8.08 3.49 -9.97
C CYS A 97 8.90 4.53 -9.21
N CYS A 98 9.64 4.12 -8.17
CA CYS A 98 10.54 5.03 -7.45
C CYS A 98 11.65 5.58 -8.37
N ALA A 99 12.21 4.74 -9.23
CA ALA A 99 13.30 5.12 -10.14
C ALA A 99 12.83 5.99 -11.31
N THR A 100 11.69 5.65 -11.93
CA THR A 100 11.22 6.27 -13.18
C THR A 100 10.10 7.29 -13.00
N GLY A 101 9.43 7.31 -11.85
CA GLY A 101 8.27 8.16 -11.60
C GLY A 101 6.99 7.72 -12.33
N VAL A 102 7.03 6.62 -13.08
CA VAL A 102 5.89 6.12 -13.87
C VAL A 102 5.54 4.68 -13.49
N MET A 103 4.25 4.34 -13.58
CA MET A 103 3.74 3.01 -13.31
C MET A 103 2.95 2.50 -14.51
N PRO A 104 3.33 1.36 -15.14
CA PRO A 104 2.45 0.72 -16.09
C PRO A 104 1.21 0.24 -15.35
N LEU A 105 0.00 0.53 -15.82
CA LEU A 105 -1.23 0.14 -15.13
C LEU A 105 -2.26 -0.31 -16.15
N ASP A 106 -2.70 -1.56 -16.02
CA ASP A 106 -3.92 -2.01 -16.68
C ASP A 106 -5.10 -1.55 -15.81
N MET A 107 -5.95 -0.69 -16.38
CA MET A 107 -7.03 -0.05 -15.63
C MET A 107 -8.08 -1.09 -15.21
N PRO A 108 -8.27 -1.33 -13.90
CA PRO A 108 -9.25 -2.31 -13.44
C PRO A 108 -10.67 -1.77 -13.55
N GLU A 109 -11.64 -2.67 -13.58
CA GLU A 109 -13.05 -2.32 -13.48
C GLU A 109 -13.39 -1.79 -12.07
N SER A 110 -14.35 -0.86 -12.01
CA SER A 110 -14.80 -0.25 -10.75
C SER A 110 -16.12 -0.85 -10.27
N CYS A 111 -16.21 -1.19 -8.98
CA CYS A 111 -17.46 -1.54 -8.31
C CYS A 111 -17.97 -0.35 -7.47
N TRP A 112 -19.20 0.11 -7.71
CA TRP A 112 -19.79 1.20 -6.95
C TRP A 112 -20.52 0.68 -5.69
N CYS A 113 -20.11 1.17 -4.52
CA CYS A 113 -20.78 0.89 -3.25
C CYS A 113 -21.17 2.21 -2.57
N ALA A 114 -22.47 2.46 -2.41
CA ALA A 114 -22.99 3.66 -1.76
C ALA A 114 -23.90 3.32 -0.58
N SER A 115 -23.65 3.97 0.56
CA SER A 115 -24.56 3.94 1.72
C SER A 115 -25.50 5.13 1.68
N ARG A 116 -26.80 4.89 1.89
CA ARG A 116 -27.82 5.95 2.02
C ARG A 116 -28.25 6.20 3.47
N ALA A 117 -27.78 5.39 4.42
CA ALA A 117 -28.24 5.43 5.80
C ALA A 117 -27.39 6.37 6.66
N ARG A 118 -28.03 7.08 7.59
CA ARG A 118 -27.34 7.82 8.64
C ARG A 118 -26.98 6.86 9.77
N CYS A 119 -25.70 6.67 10.01
CA CYS A 119 -25.19 5.74 11.01
C CYS A 119 -25.27 6.35 12.41
N SER A 120 -26.44 6.30 13.04
CA SER A 120 -26.59 6.66 14.45
C SER A 120 -26.27 5.44 15.32
N GLY A 121 -25.20 5.54 16.12
CA GLY A 121 -24.84 4.52 17.13
C GLY A 121 -24.14 3.27 16.59
N ARG A 122 -23.52 3.33 15.40
CA ARG A 122 -22.65 2.26 14.86
C ARG A 122 -21.33 2.83 14.40
N ASP A 123 -20.26 2.04 14.50
CA ASP A 123 -18.92 2.48 14.15
C ASP A 123 -18.67 2.35 12.64
N LEU A 124 -17.69 3.10 12.13
CA LEU A 124 -17.26 3.01 10.72
C LEU A 124 -16.82 1.59 10.34
N GLU A 125 -16.26 0.86 11.30
CA GLU A 125 -15.84 -0.53 11.12
C GLU A 125 -17.01 -1.46 10.80
N ASP A 126 -18.18 -1.23 11.41
CA ASP A 126 -19.39 -2.00 11.11
C ASP A 126 -19.85 -1.80 9.67
N LEU A 127 -19.68 -0.59 9.13
CA LEU A 127 -20.02 -0.30 7.74
C LEU A 127 -19.07 -1.00 6.77
N VAL A 128 -17.78 -1.06 7.10
CA VAL A 128 -16.80 -1.80 6.29
C VAL A 128 -17.12 -3.30 6.28
N HIS A 129 -17.49 -3.86 7.43
CA HIS A 129 -17.90 -5.27 7.52
C HIS A 129 -19.29 -5.55 6.92
N ALA A 130 -20.16 -4.55 6.78
CA ALA A 130 -21.46 -4.71 6.12
C ALA A 130 -21.34 -4.94 4.60
N ILE A 131 -20.29 -4.42 3.94
CA ILE A 131 -20.08 -4.57 2.49
C ILE A 131 -20.04 -6.06 2.08
N PRO A 132 -19.13 -6.91 2.63
CA PRO A 132 -19.11 -8.33 2.27
C PRO A 132 -20.38 -9.05 2.71
N TYR A 133 -21.01 -8.64 3.83
CA TYR A 133 -22.26 -9.23 4.31
C TYR A 133 -23.39 -9.09 3.27
N TYR A 134 -23.63 -7.89 2.76
CA TYR A 134 -24.64 -7.66 1.72
C TYR A 134 -24.25 -8.29 0.37
N ALA A 135 -22.96 -8.31 0.01
CA ALA A 135 -22.49 -8.97 -1.20
C ALA A 135 -22.77 -10.49 -1.19
N ILE A 136 -22.68 -11.14 -0.02
CA ILE A 136 -23.05 -12.57 0.15
C ILE A 136 -24.55 -12.75 0.01
N GLN A 137 -25.37 -11.88 0.62
CA GLN A 137 -26.83 -11.95 0.50
C GLN A 137 -27.32 -11.79 -0.94
N GLN A 138 -26.63 -10.97 -1.74
CA GLN A 138 -26.92 -10.77 -3.16
C GLN A 138 -26.32 -11.85 -4.07
N GLY A 139 -25.57 -12.82 -3.52
CA GLY A 139 -24.91 -13.88 -4.29
C GLY A 139 -23.70 -13.42 -5.11
N LEU A 140 -23.19 -12.20 -4.87
CA LEU A 140 -22.04 -11.60 -5.55
C LEU A 140 -20.70 -12.03 -4.93
N LEU A 141 -20.74 -12.60 -3.73
CA LEU A 141 -19.56 -13.08 -2.99
C LEU A 141 -19.83 -14.45 -2.35
N THR A 142 -18.89 -15.39 -2.51
CA THR A 142 -18.96 -16.71 -1.85
C THR A 142 -17.85 -16.88 -0.81
N VAL A 143 -18.18 -17.56 0.28
CA VAL A 143 -17.23 -17.87 1.37
C VAL A 143 -16.32 -19.06 1.01
N GLU A 144 -16.85 -20.02 0.24
CA GLU A 144 -16.09 -21.19 -0.18
C GLU A 144 -14.92 -20.80 -1.11
N LYS A 145 -13.76 -21.46 -0.88
CA LYS A 145 -12.55 -21.25 -1.69
C LYS A 145 -12.66 -21.92 -3.08
N LYS A 146 -13.47 -22.97 -3.21
CA LYS A 146 -13.66 -23.70 -4.46
C LYS A 146 -14.72 -22.96 -5.30
N ALA A 147 -14.39 -22.59 -6.54
CA ALA A 147 -15.24 -21.79 -7.43
C ALA A 147 -15.71 -20.45 -6.82
N ARG A 148 -14.78 -19.74 -6.17
CA ARG A 148 -15.07 -18.51 -5.45
C ARG A 148 -15.55 -17.39 -6.39
N LYS A 149 -16.79 -16.94 -6.23
CA LYS A 149 -17.26 -15.70 -6.84
C LYS A 149 -16.89 -14.54 -5.94
N HIS A 150 -16.24 -13.53 -6.50
CA HIS A 150 -15.82 -12.36 -5.73
C HIS A 150 -15.86 -11.13 -6.62
N ILE A 151 -16.98 -10.38 -6.56
CA ILE A 151 -17.18 -9.17 -7.37
C ILE A 151 -16.05 -8.13 -7.23
N LEU A 152 -15.35 -8.09 -6.09
CA LEU A 152 -14.23 -7.16 -5.86
C LEU A 152 -12.88 -7.69 -6.38
N ARG A 153 -12.85 -8.89 -6.97
CA ARG A 153 -11.65 -9.46 -7.57
C ARG A 153 -11.83 -9.40 -9.08
N THR A 154 -10.99 -8.63 -9.74
CA THR A 154 -10.82 -8.73 -11.20
C THR A 154 -10.04 -10.01 -11.49
N ASP A 155 -10.64 -10.90 -12.28
CA ASP A 155 -9.95 -12.07 -12.81
C ASP A 155 -9.04 -11.60 -13.96
N SER A 156 -7.80 -11.28 -13.61
CA SER A 156 -6.68 -11.04 -14.53
C SER A 156 -5.55 -11.98 -14.21
#